data_AF-A0A287XEQ9-F1
#
_entry.id   AF-A0A287XEQ9-F1
#
_cell.length_a   1.000
_cell.length_b   1.000
_cell.length_c   1.000
_cell.angle_alpha   90.00
_cell.angle_beta   90.00
_cell.angle_gamma   90.00
#
_symmetry.space_group_name_H-M   'P 1'
#
loop_
_entity.id
_entity.type
_entity.pdbx_description
1 polymer ?
#
loop_
_entity_poly.entity_id
_entity_poly.type
_entity_poly.pdbx_seq_one_letter_code
_entity_poly.pdbx_strand_id
1 'polypeptide(L)'
;MASRNHGPTPASSLATPLLSDSITPTTHTRAANGHARGHDGHDDPCAAASVCDGGGDPFAFLSEDRRPPRPPGPSPADPFRNRTPALGGLYGWVRTLLLAPVAVVRLVLFGLSIAIGYAATWVALRGWTDSRERPREGAGPMPAWRRRLMWVTRLSARCILFSFGYHWITRKGRPAPRELAPIVVSNHVSYIDPIYFFYELFPTIVSSDSHDAIPFVGTIIRAMQVIYVDRFSPASRKSAVNEIKRKAAGNSFPRVLLFPEGTTTNGRFLISFQHGAFIPGYPVQPVVVRYPHVHFDQSWGNISLVALMFKMFTQFHNFMEVEYLPIVYPPEIKQENALHFAENTSFAMAHALNVLPTSYSYADSMIASRAEEAGKANCSSYMVEMAWVKEVSLS
;
A
#
# COMPACT_ATOMS: atom_id res chain seq x y z
N MET A 1 -54.71 -32.72 50.89
CA MET A 1 -54.70 -31.46 51.66
C MET A 1 -53.31 -31.24 52.23
N ALA A 2 -52.71 -30.06 51.96
CA ALA A 2 -51.51 -29.41 52.54
C ALA A 2 -50.20 -30.24 52.68
N SER A 3 -49.16 -30.05 51.86
CA SER A 3 -48.15 -28.95 51.81
C SER A 3 -47.22 -28.87 53.03
N ARG A 4 -45.93 -29.18 52.83
CA ARG A 4 -44.80 -28.26 53.10
C ARG A 4 -43.45 -28.78 52.57
N ASN A 5 -42.75 -27.88 51.88
CA ASN A 5 -41.37 -27.95 51.38
C ASN A 5 -40.33 -28.01 52.51
N HIS A 6 -39.21 -28.70 52.26
CA HIS A 6 -37.87 -28.22 52.62
C HIS A 6 -36.82 -28.84 51.67
N GLY A 7 -35.98 -27.98 51.07
CA GLY A 7 -34.88 -28.34 50.19
C GLY A 7 -33.60 -28.75 50.94
N PRO A 8 -32.56 -29.24 50.22
CA PRO A 8 -31.39 -29.86 50.83
C PRO A 8 -30.20 -28.91 51.06
N THR A 9 -29.40 -29.31 52.04
CA THR A 9 -28.15 -28.75 52.58
C THR A 9 -26.92 -28.91 51.68
N PRO A 10 -25.79 -28.21 51.98
CA PRO A 10 -24.78 -27.78 51.01
C PRO A 10 -23.51 -28.64 51.00
N ALA A 11 -22.70 -28.50 49.93
CA ALA A 11 -21.35 -29.03 49.82
C ALA A 11 -20.32 -27.91 49.55
N SER A 12 -19.45 -27.72 50.55
CA SER A 12 -18.02 -27.38 50.52
C SER A 12 -17.44 -26.47 49.41
N SER A 13 -17.00 -25.27 49.79
CA SER A 13 -15.78 -24.66 49.24
C SER A 13 -14.86 -24.22 50.40
N LEU A 14 -13.59 -24.61 50.30
CA LEU A 14 -12.52 -24.32 51.24
C LEU A 14 -11.82 -23.00 50.87
N ALA A 15 -11.48 -22.26 51.93
CA ALA A 15 -10.71 -21.01 52.02
C ALA A 15 -9.35 -21.07 51.28
N THR A 16 -8.62 -19.99 50.95
CA THR A 16 -8.13 -18.81 51.72
C THR A 16 -7.23 -17.98 50.71
N PRO A 17 -6.48 -16.89 51.02
CA PRO A 17 -6.88 -15.51 51.33
C PRO A 17 -6.02 -14.36 50.70
N LEU A 18 -6.47 -13.11 50.91
CA LEU A 18 -5.76 -11.87 51.37
C LEU A 18 -4.43 -11.34 50.71
N LEU A 19 -4.56 -10.10 50.17
CA LEU A 19 -3.89 -8.82 50.53
C LEU A 19 -2.38 -8.51 50.31
N SER A 20 -2.18 -7.20 50.01
CA SER A 20 -0.96 -6.35 50.09
C SER A 20 0.01 -6.43 48.90
N ASP A 21 0.73 -5.40 48.47
CA ASP A 21 0.76 -3.95 48.74
C ASP A 21 1.64 -3.31 47.64
N SER A 22 1.41 -2.03 47.34
CA SER A 22 2.37 -0.98 46.88
C SER A 22 3.45 -1.29 45.80
N ILE A 23 3.55 -0.43 44.78
CA ILE A 23 4.75 0.38 44.45
C ILE A 23 4.37 1.49 43.44
N THR A 24 4.84 2.68 43.75
CA THR A 24 4.70 3.99 43.07
C THR A 24 5.36 4.05 41.68
N PRO A 25 4.97 5.02 40.82
CA PRO A 25 5.55 5.21 39.50
C PRO A 25 6.85 6.02 39.57
N THR A 26 7.95 5.45 39.06
CA THR A 26 9.20 6.18 38.82
C THR A 26 9.02 7.19 37.69
N THR A 27 9.11 8.46 38.07
CA THR A 27 9.19 9.63 37.20
C THR A 27 10.61 9.73 36.66
N HIS A 28 10.80 9.66 35.34
CA HIS A 28 12.03 10.12 34.70
C HIS A 28 11.80 11.52 34.11
N THR A 29 12.21 12.48 34.92
CA THR A 29 12.77 13.81 34.61
C THR A 29 12.83 14.23 33.13
N ARG A 30 11.97 15.20 32.78
CA ARG A 30 12.10 16.08 31.62
C ARG A 30 13.11 17.17 31.98
N ALA A 31 14.28 17.17 31.33
CA ALA A 31 15.26 18.23 31.46
C ALA A 31 14.74 19.49 30.76
N ALA A 32 14.54 20.55 31.55
CA ALA A 32 14.32 21.90 31.09
C ALA A 32 15.66 22.52 30.67
N ASN A 33 15.70 23.15 29.50
CA ASN A 33 16.67 24.20 29.22
C ASN A 33 15.88 25.47 28.92
N GLY A 34 15.91 26.38 29.90
CA GLY A 34 15.54 27.77 29.71
C GLY A 34 16.71 28.56 29.15
N HIS A 35 16.43 29.44 28.20
CA HIS A 35 17.12 30.72 28.12
C HIS A 35 16.08 31.82 27.96
N ALA A 36 16.21 32.81 28.83
CA ALA A 36 15.36 33.98 28.92
C ALA A 36 16.12 35.23 28.43
N ARG A 37 15.33 36.28 28.18
CA ARG A 37 15.64 37.69 27.83
C ARG A 37 15.69 37.94 26.32
N GLY A 38 15.03 38.97 25.77
CA GLY A 38 14.19 40.02 26.35
C GLY A 38 13.89 41.09 25.29
N HIS A 39 12.75 41.77 25.47
CA HIS A 39 12.38 43.13 25.04
C HIS A 39 12.33 43.60 23.57
N ASP A 40 11.19 44.28 23.34
CA ASP A 40 10.86 45.42 22.48
C ASP A 40 10.64 45.26 20.97
N GLY A 41 9.50 45.82 20.56
CA GLY A 41 8.91 45.63 19.24
C GLY A 41 9.31 46.66 18.21
N HIS A 42 8.87 46.40 16.98
CA HIS A 42 8.38 47.42 16.05
C HIS A 42 7.62 46.72 14.92
N ASP A 43 6.53 47.35 14.50
CA ASP A 43 5.81 47.06 13.27
C ASP A 43 6.74 47.23 12.06
N ASP A 44 6.70 46.29 11.11
CA ASP A 44 6.75 46.61 9.68
C ASP A 44 6.17 45.46 8.82
N PRO A 45 5.33 45.77 7.82
CA PRO A 45 4.76 44.80 6.89
C PRO A 45 5.70 44.57 5.68
N CYS A 46 5.48 43.47 4.96
CA CYS A 46 6.21 43.04 3.76
C CYS A 46 7.59 42.39 4.01
N ALA A 47 7.57 41.08 4.25
CA ALA A 47 8.63 40.20 3.80
C ALA A 47 8.00 38.95 3.17
N ALA A 48 7.98 38.91 1.84
CA ALA A 48 7.84 37.68 1.08
C ALA A 48 9.07 36.82 1.39
N ALA A 49 8.97 35.98 2.41
CA ALA A 49 10.04 35.06 2.78
C ALA A 49 10.04 33.87 1.81
N SER A 50 11.10 33.81 1.02
CA SER A 50 11.59 32.63 0.30
C SER A 50 11.47 31.36 1.16
N VAL A 51 10.57 30.45 0.79
CA VAL A 51 10.40 29.12 1.42
C VAL A 51 11.44 28.16 0.85
N CYS A 52 12.71 28.53 0.88
CA CYS A 52 13.81 27.69 0.40
C CYS A 52 15.10 27.95 1.18
N ASP A 53 15.05 28.07 2.50
CA ASP A 53 16.26 27.79 3.31
C ASP A 53 15.89 27.45 4.75
N GLY A 54 16.10 26.19 5.12
CA GLY A 54 15.82 25.69 6.46
C GLY A 54 16.10 24.20 6.51
N GLY A 55 17.27 23.81 7.00
CA GLY A 55 17.70 22.42 7.19
C GLY A 55 16.93 21.65 8.29
N GLY A 56 15.61 21.88 8.41
CA GLY A 56 14.72 21.14 9.28
C GLY A 56 14.29 19.79 8.67
N ASP A 57 13.80 18.88 9.51
CA ASP A 57 13.23 17.60 9.05
C ASP A 57 12.05 17.87 8.10
N PRO A 58 12.09 17.43 6.83
CA PRO A 58 11.01 17.64 5.86
C PRO A 58 9.69 16.98 6.28
N PHE A 59 9.71 16.08 7.26
CA PHE A 59 8.54 15.39 7.80
C PHE A 59 8.15 15.87 9.21
N ALA A 60 8.68 17.00 9.69
CA ALA A 60 8.37 17.55 11.01
C ALA A 60 6.85 17.77 11.23
N PHE A 61 6.10 18.06 10.17
CA PHE A 61 4.64 18.21 10.22
C PHE A 61 3.89 16.94 10.65
N LEU A 62 4.51 15.75 10.54
CA LEU A 62 3.92 14.51 11.06
C LEU A 62 3.96 14.44 12.60
N SER A 63 4.82 15.25 13.23
CA SER A 63 4.99 15.32 14.69
C SER A 63 4.33 16.55 15.31
N GLU A 64 3.88 17.50 14.47
CA GLU A 64 3.12 18.68 14.91
C GLU A 64 1.63 18.46 14.62
N ASP A 65 0.72 19.00 15.44
CA ASP A 65 -0.74 19.01 15.18
C ASP A 65 -1.14 19.91 13.99
N ARG A 66 -0.23 20.17 13.04
CA ARG A 66 -0.52 20.95 11.84
C ARG A 66 -1.26 20.08 10.84
N ARG A 67 -2.47 20.53 10.48
CA ARG A 67 -3.20 19.96 9.35
C ARG A 67 -2.42 20.20 8.06
N PRO A 68 -2.37 19.20 7.16
CA PRO A 68 -1.82 19.40 5.83
C PRO A 68 -2.64 20.48 5.09
N PRO A 69 -2.02 21.19 4.14
CA PRO A 69 -2.74 22.09 3.25
C PRO A 69 -3.90 21.34 2.58
N ARG A 70 -5.05 22.02 2.39
CA ARG A 70 -6.19 21.43 1.70
C ARG A 70 -5.76 20.87 0.32
N PRO A 71 -6.36 19.76 -0.13
CA PRO A 71 -6.10 19.25 -1.47
C PRO A 71 -6.31 20.37 -2.49
N PRO A 72 -5.43 20.47 -3.51
CA PRO A 72 -5.52 21.52 -4.51
C PRO A 72 -6.85 21.43 -5.26
N GLY A 73 -7.32 22.58 -5.72
CA GLY A 73 -8.51 22.67 -6.59
C GLY A 73 -8.33 21.89 -7.90
N PRO A 74 -9.37 21.86 -8.75
CA PRO A 74 -9.39 21.00 -9.92
C PRO A 74 -8.16 21.18 -10.83
N SER A 75 -7.57 20.06 -11.22
CA SER A 75 -6.35 19.98 -12.01
C SER A 75 -6.66 19.48 -13.42
N PRO A 76 -6.22 20.17 -14.48
CA PRO A 76 -6.42 19.71 -15.86
C PRO A 76 -5.55 18.49 -16.23
N ALA A 77 -4.76 17.96 -15.29
CA ALA A 77 -3.78 16.93 -15.56
C ALA A 77 -4.35 15.52 -15.36
N ASP A 78 -4.28 14.69 -16.40
CA ASP A 78 -4.74 13.30 -16.38
C ASP A 78 -3.69 12.37 -15.67
N PRO A 79 -3.99 11.81 -14.49
CA PRO A 79 -3.07 10.93 -13.75
C PRO A 79 -3.07 9.49 -14.29
N PHE A 80 -3.96 9.12 -15.21
CA PHE A 80 -4.11 7.75 -15.71
C PHE A 80 -3.50 7.54 -17.10
N ARG A 81 -3.22 8.63 -17.82
CA ARG A 81 -2.65 8.56 -19.16
C ARG A 81 -1.13 8.43 -19.11
N ASN A 82 -0.64 7.31 -19.63
CA ASN A 82 0.78 7.08 -19.88
C ASN A 82 1.21 7.84 -21.16
N ARG A 83 2.41 8.46 -21.16
CA ARG A 83 2.98 9.20 -22.31
C ARG A 83 4.06 8.42 -23.07
N THR A 84 3.97 7.09 -23.09
CA THR A 84 4.87 6.26 -23.87
C THR A 84 4.70 6.56 -25.36
N PRO A 85 5.77 6.95 -26.09
CA PRO A 85 5.72 7.05 -27.54
C PRO A 85 5.22 5.73 -28.13
N ALA A 86 4.36 5.78 -29.15
CA ALA A 86 4.04 4.57 -29.91
C ALA A 86 5.35 3.92 -30.39
N LEU A 87 5.33 2.60 -30.65
CA LEU A 87 6.42 1.87 -31.33
C LEU A 87 6.57 2.33 -32.80
N GLY A 88 6.46 3.62 -33.05
CA GLY A 88 6.55 4.27 -34.34
C GLY A 88 7.90 4.95 -34.46
N GLY A 89 8.78 4.34 -35.24
CA GLY A 89 10.07 4.93 -35.58
C GLY A 89 11.14 3.88 -35.78
N LEU A 90 12.11 4.19 -36.65
CA LEU A 90 13.27 3.35 -36.93
C LEU A 90 14.03 2.98 -35.65
N TYR A 91 14.19 3.94 -34.73
CA TYR A 91 14.85 3.73 -33.43
C TYR A 91 14.20 2.62 -32.60
N GLY A 92 12.87 2.60 -32.50
CA GLY A 92 12.15 1.59 -31.72
C GLY A 92 12.33 0.19 -32.28
N TRP A 93 12.27 0.05 -33.61
CA TRP A 93 12.49 -1.22 -34.30
C TRP A 93 13.91 -1.74 -34.17
N VAL A 94 14.91 -0.88 -34.42
CA VAL A 94 16.32 -1.24 -34.30
C VAL A 94 16.65 -1.68 -32.88
N ARG A 95 16.18 -0.93 -31.87
CA ARG A 95 16.35 -1.29 -30.45
C ARG A 95 15.71 -2.63 -30.12
N THR A 96 14.48 -2.85 -30.58
CA THR A 96 13.74 -4.10 -30.33
C THR A 96 14.46 -5.30 -30.96
N LEU A 97 14.92 -5.17 -32.20
CA LEU A 97 15.67 -6.22 -32.90
C LEU A 97 17.00 -6.52 -32.20
N LEU A 98 17.75 -5.49 -31.80
CA LEU A 98 19.01 -5.63 -31.10
C LEU A 98 18.85 -6.31 -29.73
N LEU A 99 17.77 -6.00 -29.01
CA LEU A 99 17.48 -6.57 -27.70
C LEU A 99 16.64 -7.84 -27.74
N ALA A 100 16.22 -8.31 -28.91
CA ALA A 100 15.41 -9.53 -29.05
C ALA A 100 16.07 -10.78 -28.45
N PRO A 101 17.39 -11.05 -28.65
CA PRO A 101 18.05 -12.19 -28.01
C PRO A 101 18.00 -12.10 -26.48
N VAL A 102 18.22 -10.90 -25.92
CA VAL A 102 18.14 -10.63 -24.48
C VAL A 102 16.71 -10.85 -23.98
N ALA A 103 15.70 -10.39 -24.73
CA ALA A 103 14.29 -10.58 -24.40
C ALA A 103 13.92 -12.07 -24.37
N VAL A 104 14.44 -12.90 -25.29
CA VAL A 104 14.23 -14.36 -25.28
C VAL A 104 14.83 -14.99 -24.02
N VAL A 105 16.07 -14.67 -23.68
CA VAL A 105 16.71 -15.18 -22.45
C VAL A 105 15.91 -14.78 -21.20
N ARG A 106 15.42 -13.54 -21.16
CA ARG A 106 14.58 -13.06 -20.07
C ARG A 106 13.24 -13.75 -20.00
N LEU A 107 12.60 -14.03 -21.13
CA LEU A 107 11.34 -14.76 -21.17
C LEU A 107 11.51 -16.19 -20.64
N VAL A 108 12.62 -16.85 -20.99
CA VAL A 108 12.96 -18.17 -20.43
C VAL A 108 13.18 -18.08 -18.92
N LEU A 109 13.98 -17.11 -18.45
CA LEU A 109 14.23 -16.90 -17.02
C LEU A 109 12.93 -16.60 -16.25
N PHE A 110 12.06 -15.78 -16.83
CA PHE A 110 10.74 -15.44 -16.28
C PHE A 110 9.87 -16.70 -16.14
N GLY A 111 9.75 -17.49 -17.21
CA GLY A 111 9.00 -18.75 -17.21
C GLY A 111 9.52 -19.76 -16.18
N LEU A 112 10.84 -19.96 -16.12
CA LEU A 112 11.49 -20.83 -15.14
C LEU A 112 11.25 -20.36 -13.70
N SER A 113 11.34 -19.05 -13.45
CA SER A 113 11.13 -18.46 -12.13
C SER A 113 9.70 -18.66 -11.65
N ILE A 114 8.71 -18.48 -12.53
CA ILE A 114 7.30 -18.77 -12.26
C ILE A 114 7.10 -20.27 -12.00
N ALA A 115 7.67 -21.15 -12.83
CA ALA A 115 7.52 -22.59 -12.66
C ALA A 115 8.07 -23.07 -11.31
N ILE A 116 9.26 -22.60 -10.91
CA ILE A 116 9.87 -22.91 -9.61
C ILE A 116 9.01 -22.36 -8.47
N GLY A 117 8.58 -21.10 -8.57
CA GLY A 117 7.73 -20.48 -7.56
C GLY A 117 6.38 -21.18 -7.41
N TYR A 118 5.78 -21.58 -8.53
CA TYR A 118 4.54 -22.35 -8.58
C TYR A 118 4.71 -23.72 -7.95
N ALA A 119 5.77 -24.46 -8.30
CA ALA A 119 6.05 -25.77 -7.71
C ALA A 119 6.25 -25.69 -6.19
N ALA A 120 7.04 -24.73 -5.72
CA ALA A 120 7.23 -24.49 -4.29
C ALA A 120 5.92 -24.14 -3.59
N THR A 121 5.10 -23.27 -4.20
CA THR A 121 3.79 -22.91 -3.68
C THR A 121 2.83 -24.10 -3.65
N TRP A 122 2.81 -24.90 -4.70
CA TRP A 122 1.96 -26.08 -4.81
C TRP A 122 2.30 -27.12 -3.73
N VAL A 123 3.60 -27.36 -3.48
CA VAL A 123 4.05 -28.18 -2.35
C VAL A 123 3.65 -27.55 -1.01
N ALA A 124 3.85 -26.23 -0.86
CA ALA A 124 3.47 -25.50 0.34
C ALA A 124 1.96 -25.49 0.60
N LEU A 125 1.13 -25.67 -0.43
CA LEU A 125 -0.33 -25.73 -0.32
C LEU A 125 -0.88 -27.17 -0.27
N ARG A 126 -0.07 -28.18 -0.60
CA ARG A 126 -0.50 -29.58 -0.57
C ARG A 126 -0.91 -29.97 0.86
N GLY A 127 -2.12 -30.50 0.99
CA GLY A 127 -2.72 -30.83 2.29
C GLY A 127 -2.96 -29.60 3.20
N TRP A 128 -2.85 -28.37 2.68
CA TRP A 128 -3.33 -27.14 3.33
C TRP A 128 -4.75 -26.86 2.85
N THR A 129 -5.66 -27.76 3.17
CA THR A 129 -7.09 -27.54 3.01
C THR A 129 -7.61 -27.06 4.35
N ASP A 130 -7.87 -25.76 4.46
CA ASP A 130 -8.62 -25.25 5.60
C ASP A 130 -10.08 -25.70 5.41
N SER A 131 -10.68 -26.21 6.47
CA SER A 131 -12.00 -26.84 6.44
C SER A 131 -13.10 -25.80 6.19
N ARG A 132 -13.39 -25.48 4.93
CA ARG A 132 -14.69 -25.12 4.32
C ARG A 132 -14.48 -24.39 3.00
N GLU A 133 -15.28 -24.77 2.03
CA GLU A 133 -15.26 -24.33 0.64
C GLU A 133 -15.73 -22.85 0.49
N ARG A 134 -14.87 -21.86 0.78
CA ARG A 134 -14.82 -20.46 0.23
C ARG A 134 -13.78 -19.59 0.99
N PRO A 135 -13.34 -18.43 0.46
CA PRO A 135 -11.98 -17.89 0.65
C PRO A 135 -11.61 -17.56 2.10
N ARG A 136 -10.30 -17.63 2.36
CA ARG A 136 -9.55 -17.65 3.64
C ARG A 136 -9.78 -16.47 4.60
N GLU A 137 -11.00 -16.00 4.79
CA GLU A 137 -11.40 -15.16 5.90
C GLU A 137 -11.35 -16.00 7.18
N GLY A 138 -10.42 -15.69 8.09
CA GLY A 138 -10.32 -16.37 9.39
C GLY A 138 -9.29 -17.49 9.52
N ALA A 139 -8.58 -17.87 8.45
CA ALA A 139 -7.50 -18.87 8.54
C ALA A 139 -6.36 -18.39 9.47
N GLY A 140 -5.78 -19.34 10.23
CA GLY A 140 -4.61 -19.11 11.07
C GLY A 140 -3.34 -18.76 10.27
N PRO A 141 -2.26 -18.33 10.95
CA PRO A 141 -0.99 -18.06 10.29
C PRO A 141 -0.38 -19.35 9.71
N MET A 142 0.34 -19.22 8.61
CA MET A 142 1.02 -20.36 7.97
C MET A 142 2.13 -20.93 8.89
N PRO A 143 2.23 -22.27 9.07
CA PRO A 143 3.23 -22.93 9.89
C PRO A 143 4.63 -22.61 9.45
N ALA A 144 5.56 -22.70 10.40
CA ALA A 144 6.94 -22.32 10.19
C ALA A 144 7.60 -23.05 8.99
N TRP A 145 7.32 -24.34 8.77
CA TRP A 145 7.93 -25.10 7.67
C TRP A 145 7.44 -24.63 6.28
N ARG A 146 6.14 -24.33 6.14
CA ARG A 146 5.57 -23.80 4.89
C ARG A 146 6.08 -22.39 4.63
N ARG A 147 6.15 -21.56 5.69
CA ARG A 147 6.75 -20.23 5.62
C ARG A 147 8.24 -20.28 5.22
N ARG A 148 9.00 -21.29 5.69
CA ARG A 148 10.38 -21.52 5.25
C ARG A 148 10.44 -21.88 3.76
N LEU A 149 9.55 -22.75 3.28
CA LEU A 149 9.47 -23.11 1.86
C LEU A 149 9.13 -21.89 0.97
N MET A 150 8.33 -20.96 1.47
CA MET A 150 8.01 -19.71 0.76
C MET A 150 9.22 -18.77 0.58
N TRP A 151 10.39 -19.03 1.19
CA TRP A 151 11.61 -18.31 0.79
C TRP A 151 12.00 -18.56 -0.68
N VAL A 152 11.66 -19.73 -1.22
CA VAL A 152 11.88 -20.04 -2.63
C VAL A 152 11.06 -19.11 -3.51
N THR A 153 9.81 -18.82 -3.15
CA THR A 153 8.94 -17.94 -3.94
C THR A 153 9.41 -16.49 -3.87
N ARG A 154 10.00 -16.07 -2.74
CA ARG A 154 10.69 -14.77 -2.61
C ARG A 154 11.91 -14.67 -3.53
N LEU A 155 12.70 -15.73 -3.65
CA LEU A 155 13.82 -15.78 -4.59
C LEU A 155 13.32 -15.76 -6.04
N SER A 156 12.28 -16.53 -6.36
CA SER A 156 11.61 -16.48 -7.67
C SER A 156 11.14 -15.07 -8.02
N ALA A 157 10.56 -14.33 -7.06
CA ALA A 157 10.15 -12.95 -7.26
C ALA A 157 11.34 -12.03 -7.61
N ARG A 158 12.51 -12.23 -6.97
CA ARG A 158 13.73 -11.50 -7.32
C ARG A 158 14.22 -11.81 -8.73
N CYS A 159 14.16 -13.09 -9.13
CA CYS A 159 14.51 -13.52 -10.49
C CYS A 159 13.52 -12.98 -11.53
N ILE A 160 12.24 -12.88 -11.20
CA ILE A 160 11.22 -12.24 -12.03
C ILE A 160 11.57 -10.75 -12.22
N LEU A 161 11.84 -10.01 -11.16
CA LEU A 161 12.27 -8.61 -11.26
C LEU A 161 13.53 -8.46 -12.12
N PHE A 162 14.50 -9.37 -11.95
CA PHE A 162 15.71 -9.40 -12.77
C PHE A 162 15.39 -9.65 -14.24
N SER A 163 14.47 -10.57 -14.56
CA SER A 163 14.03 -10.84 -15.93
C SER A 163 13.34 -9.64 -16.60
N PHE A 164 12.65 -8.80 -15.82
CA PHE A 164 12.10 -7.53 -16.28
C PHE A 164 13.14 -6.40 -16.38
N GLY A 165 14.42 -6.69 -16.15
CA GLY A 165 15.50 -5.71 -16.26
C GLY A 165 15.70 -4.85 -15.01
N TYR A 166 15.00 -5.12 -13.90
CA TYR A 166 15.26 -4.50 -12.58
C TYR A 166 16.43 -5.20 -11.90
N HIS A 167 17.60 -5.00 -12.50
CA HIS A 167 18.82 -5.61 -12.04
C HIS A 167 19.33 -4.92 -10.75
N TRP A 168 19.22 -3.58 -10.66
CA TRP A 168 19.53 -2.75 -9.50
C TRP A 168 18.28 -1.98 -9.09
N ILE A 169 17.97 -1.97 -7.79
CA ILE A 169 16.83 -1.26 -7.20
C ILE A 169 17.39 -0.35 -6.11
N THR A 170 17.27 0.96 -6.30
CA THR A 170 17.76 1.95 -5.34
C THR A 170 16.79 2.00 -4.17
N ARG A 171 17.31 1.84 -2.94
CA ARG A 171 16.52 1.89 -1.71
C ARG A 171 16.99 3.06 -0.85
N LYS A 172 16.08 3.94 -0.47
CA LYS A 172 16.29 5.02 0.51
C LYS A 172 15.50 4.69 1.77
N GLY A 173 16.14 4.75 2.93
CA GLY A 173 15.53 4.30 4.18
C GLY A 173 15.45 2.77 4.29
N ARG A 174 14.66 2.27 5.25
CA ARG A 174 14.50 0.83 5.52
C ARG A 174 13.07 0.52 5.96
N PRO A 175 12.58 -0.71 5.74
CA PRO A 175 11.32 -1.13 6.34
C PRO A 175 11.40 -1.05 7.86
N ALA A 176 10.46 -0.34 8.50
CA ALA A 176 10.32 -0.36 9.95
C ALA A 176 10.12 -1.81 10.47
N PRO A 177 10.38 -2.09 11.75
CA PRO A 177 9.89 -3.29 12.41
C PRO A 177 8.36 -3.44 12.26
N ARG A 178 7.87 -4.67 12.19
CA ARG A 178 6.42 -4.94 12.01
C ARG A 178 5.63 -4.42 13.20
N GLU A 179 6.22 -4.54 14.37
CA GLU A 179 5.67 -4.16 15.66
C GLU A 179 5.35 -2.67 15.71
N LEU A 180 6.17 -1.85 15.03
CA LEU A 180 5.99 -0.41 14.93
C LEU A 180 5.06 -0.01 13.78
N ALA A 181 5.11 -0.73 12.66
CA ALA A 181 4.26 -0.48 11.50
C ALA A 181 3.77 -1.81 10.88
N PRO A 182 2.61 -2.33 11.33
CA PRO A 182 2.05 -3.58 10.81
C PRO A 182 1.43 -3.41 9.41
N ILE A 183 1.15 -2.17 9.01
CA ILE A 183 0.58 -1.81 7.71
C ILE A 183 1.62 -1.02 6.91
N VAL A 184 1.76 -1.36 5.63
CA VAL A 184 2.56 -0.64 4.64
C VAL A 184 1.63 -0.11 3.57
N VAL A 185 1.77 1.16 3.23
CA VAL A 185 1.03 1.79 2.12
C VAL A 185 1.99 2.30 1.07
N SER A 186 1.64 2.15 -0.20
CA SER A 186 2.48 2.59 -1.31
C SER A 186 1.65 3.21 -2.43
N ASN A 187 2.25 4.14 -3.18
CA ASN A 187 1.69 4.52 -4.46
C ASN A 187 1.74 3.32 -5.42
N HIS A 188 0.85 3.30 -6.41
CA HIS A 188 0.72 2.21 -7.36
C HIS A 188 0.86 2.74 -8.77
N VAL A 189 1.93 2.36 -9.45
CA VAL A 189 2.26 2.83 -10.79
C VAL A 189 2.25 1.68 -11.79
N SER A 190 2.74 0.50 -11.38
CA SER A 190 2.93 -0.62 -12.30
C SER A 190 2.55 -1.97 -11.67
N TYR A 191 2.26 -2.96 -12.52
CA TYR A 191 2.09 -4.35 -12.08
C TYR A 191 3.36 -4.95 -11.45
N ILE A 192 4.50 -4.26 -11.59
CA ILE A 192 5.76 -4.60 -10.94
C ILE A 192 5.74 -4.30 -9.43
N ASP A 193 4.95 -3.33 -8.95
CA ASP A 193 4.97 -2.92 -7.53
C ASP A 193 4.66 -4.09 -6.59
N PRO A 194 3.58 -4.88 -6.79
CA PRO A 194 3.29 -6.02 -5.93
C PRO A 194 4.40 -7.09 -5.96
N ILE A 195 5.07 -7.28 -7.09
CA ILE A 195 6.19 -8.23 -7.24
C ILE A 195 7.39 -7.76 -6.41
N TYR A 196 7.71 -6.46 -6.48
CA TYR A 196 8.74 -5.85 -5.65
C TYR A 196 8.44 -6.01 -4.17
N PHE A 197 7.26 -5.62 -3.71
CA PHE A 197 6.91 -5.73 -2.30
C PHE A 197 6.87 -7.19 -1.83
N PHE A 198 6.44 -8.12 -2.68
CA PHE A 198 6.52 -9.54 -2.37
C PHE A 198 7.94 -10.03 -2.19
N TYR A 199 8.85 -9.63 -3.10
CA TYR A 199 10.28 -9.88 -2.94
C TYR A 199 10.85 -9.22 -1.69
N GLU A 200 10.45 -7.99 -1.35
CA GLU A 200 11.12 -7.19 -0.32
C GLU A 200 10.58 -7.47 1.08
N LEU A 201 9.26 -7.51 1.24
CA LEU A 201 8.58 -7.58 2.54
C LEU A 201 7.82 -8.88 2.77
N PHE A 202 7.55 -9.65 1.71
CA PHE A 202 6.66 -10.81 1.74
C PHE A 202 5.32 -10.53 2.47
N PRO A 203 4.59 -9.44 2.10
CA PRO A 203 3.42 -9.01 2.84
C PRO A 203 2.17 -9.80 2.44
N THR A 204 1.14 -9.72 3.27
CA THR A 204 -0.23 -10.00 2.85
C THR A 204 -0.75 -8.83 2.03
N ILE A 205 -1.14 -9.08 0.78
CA ILE A 205 -1.65 -8.06 -0.13
C ILE A 205 -3.18 -7.99 -0.04
N VAL A 206 -3.74 -6.80 -0.17
CA VAL A 206 -5.18 -6.59 -0.37
C VAL A 206 -5.45 -6.42 -1.86
N SER A 207 -6.32 -7.26 -2.43
CA SER A 207 -6.57 -7.29 -3.87
C SER A 207 -8.07 -7.44 -4.17
N SER A 208 -8.51 -6.97 -5.34
CA SER A 208 -9.86 -7.27 -5.82
C SER A 208 -10.00 -8.72 -6.24
N ASP A 209 -11.20 -9.25 -6.09
CA ASP A 209 -11.60 -10.63 -6.41
C ASP A 209 -11.39 -11.00 -7.89
N SER A 210 -11.27 -9.99 -8.76
CA SER A 210 -11.06 -10.15 -10.21
C SER A 210 -9.74 -10.80 -10.62
N HIS A 211 -8.72 -10.84 -9.73
CA HIS A 211 -7.40 -11.38 -10.06
C HIS A 211 -7.30 -12.91 -9.96
N ASP A 212 -8.31 -13.58 -9.41
CA ASP A 212 -8.33 -15.05 -9.26
C ASP A 212 -8.48 -15.79 -10.59
N ALA A 213 -8.91 -15.11 -11.65
CA ALA A 213 -9.13 -15.70 -12.98
C ALA A 213 -7.81 -15.93 -13.76
N ILE A 214 -6.67 -15.44 -13.28
CA ILE A 214 -5.39 -15.60 -13.98
C ILE A 214 -4.77 -16.98 -13.63
N PRO A 215 -4.60 -17.90 -14.61
CA PRO A 215 -4.03 -19.22 -14.37
C PRO A 215 -2.60 -19.11 -13.81
N PHE A 216 -2.22 -20.05 -12.93
CA PHE A 216 -0.97 -20.08 -12.13
C PHE A 216 -0.83 -18.98 -11.06
N VAL A 217 -1.24 -17.75 -11.37
CA VAL A 217 -1.21 -16.61 -10.45
C VAL A 217 -2.20 -16.81 -9.30
N GLY A 218 -3.40 -17.33 -9.56
CA GLY A 218 -4.38 -17.65 -8.51
C GLY A 218 -3.85 -18.59 -7.42
N THR A 219 -3.01 -19.57 -7.76
CA THR A 219 -2.38 -20.49 -6.79
C THR A 219 -1.36 -19.77 -5.90
N ILE A 220 -0.60 -18.83 -6.46
CA ILE A 220 0.38 -18.02 -5.74
C ILE A 220 -0.32 -17.00 -4.83
N ILE A 221 -1.30 -16.26 -5.37
CA ILE A 221 -2.17 -15.33 -4.62
C ILE A 221 -2.80 -16.02 -3.41
N ARG A 222 -3.30 -17.25 -3.61
CA ARG A 222 -3.82 -18.10 -2.54
C ARG A 222 -2.80 -18.27 -1.40
N ALA A 223 -1.55 -18.63 -1.71
CA ALA A 223 -0.52 -18.83 -0.67
C ALA A 223 -0.10 -17.55 0.05
N MET A 224 -0.33 -16.37 -0.54
CA MET A 224 0.00 -15.06 0.04
C MET A 224 -1.04 -14.58 1.09
N GLN A 225 -2.04 -15.40 1.41
CA GLN A 225 -3.13 -15.08 2.34
C GLN A 225 -3.81 -13.73 2.02
N VAL A 226 -4.00 -13.45 0.72
CA VAL A 226 -4.56 -12.19 0.21
C VAL A 226 -5.92 -11.89 0.84
N ILE A 227 -6.13 -10.60 1.16
CA ILE A 227 -7.43 -10.09 1.60
C ILE A 227 -8.20 -9.67 0.34
N TYR A 228 -9.30 -10.34 0.11
CA TYR A 228 -10.19 -10.13 -1.03
C TYR A 228 -11.18 -9.02 -0.73
N VAL A 229 -11.43 -8.17 -1.73
CA VAL A 229 -12.34 -7.03 -1.62
C VAL A 229 -13.14 -6.85 -2.89
N ASP A 230 -14.45 -7.09 -2.80
CA ASP A 230 -15.41 -6.56 -3.75
C ASP A 230 -15.72 -5.10 -3.37
N ARG A 231 -15.28 -4.19 -4.24
CA ARG A 231 -15.42 -2.75 -4.05
C ARG A 231 -16.85 -2.27 -4.22
N PHE A 232 -17.72 -3.03 -4.89
CA PHE A 232 -19.12 -2.68 -5.08
C PHE A 232 -19.99 -3.14 -3.90
N SER A 233 -19.54 -4.14 -3.14
CA SER A 233 -20.23 -4.66 -1.95
C SER A 233 -19.79 -3.97 -0.65
N PRO A 234 -20.66 -3.19 0.02
CA PRO A 234 -20.34 -2.61 1.33
C PRO A 234 -19.99 -3.66 2.39
N ALA A 235 -20.63 -4.83 2.34
CA ALA A 235 -20.36 -5.94 3.23
C ALA A 235 -18.94 -6.50 3.02
N SER A 236 -18.52 -6.68 1.76
CA SER A 236 -17.16 -7.14 1.44
C SER A 236 -16.11 -6.12 1.91
N ARG A 237 -16.32 -4.82 1.67
CA ARG A 237 -15.41 -3.77 2.18
C ARG A 237 -15.28 -3.80 3.71
N LYS A 238 -16.40 -4.01 4.43
CA LYS A 238 -16.39 -4.14 5.89
C LYS A 238 -15.62 -5.39 6.34
N SER A 239 -15.82 -6.52 5.65
CA SER A 239 -15.08 -7.76 5.92
C SER A 239 -13.57 -7.56 5.74
N ALA A 240 -13.17 -6.93 4.63
CA ALA A 240 -11.79 -6.62 4.34
C ALA A 240 -11.13 -5.76 5.43
N VAL A 241 -11.81 -4.71 5.90
CA VAL A 241 -11.32 -3.87 7.01
C VAL A 241 -11.14 -4.68 8.29
N ASN A 242 -12.08 -5.57 8.63
CA ASN A 242 -11.96 -6.44 9.79
C ASN A 242 -10.77 -7.40 9.66
N GLU A 243 -10.54 -7.94 8.47
CA GLU A 243 -9.42 -8.84 8.20
C GLU A 243 -8.06 -8.11 8.24
N ILE A 244 -8.00 -6.88 7.73
CA ILE A 244 -6.82 -6.00 7.87
C ILE A 244 -6.55 -5.77 9.36
N LYS A 245 -7.59 -5.40 10.12
CA LYS A 245 -7.49 -5.18 11.57
C LYS A 245 -6.97 -6.43 12.29
N ARG A 246 -7.50 -7.61 11.96
CA ARG A 246 -7.09 -8.91 12.53
C ARG A 246 -5.62 -9.22 12.23
N LYS A 247 -5.19 -9.04 10.98
CA LYS A 247 -3.80 -9.31 10.57
C LYS A 247 -2.81 -8.26 11.09
N ALA A 248 -3.25 -7.03 11.33
CA ALA A 248 -2.41 -5.98 11.90
C ALA A 248 -2.27 -6.06 13.42
N ALA A 249 -3.28 -6.60 14.13
CA ALA A 249 -3.34 -6.62 15.59
C ALA A 249 -2.24 -7.43 16.31
N GLY A 250 -1.59 -8.39 15.64
CA GLY A 250 -0.61 -9.27 16.28
C GLY A 250 0.53 -9.67 15.35
N ASN A 251 1.61 -10.24 15.90
CA ASN A 251 2.83 -10.58 15.14
C ASN A 251 2.79 -11.93 14.41
N SER A 252 1.65 -12.60 14.42
CA SER A 252 1.49 -13.93 13.84
C SER A 252 1.40 -13.94 12.31
N PHE A 253 0.99 -12.81 11.71
CA PHE A 253 0.82 -12.67 10.25
C PHE A 253 1.97 -11.86 9.62
N PRO A 254 2.15 -11.90 8.29
CA PRO A 254 2.97 -10.93 7.57
C PRO A 254 2.33 -9.54 7.55
N ARG A 255 3.12 -8.50 7.26
CA ARG A 255 2.61 -7.10 7.20
C ARG A 255 1.53 -7.00 6.15
N VAL A 256 0.58 -6.09 6.34
CA VAL A 256 -0.44 -5.84 5.32
C VAL A 256 0.07 -4.77 4.37
N LEU A 257 0.06 -5.04 3.06
CA LEU A 257 0.35 -4.07 2.02
C LEU A 257 -0.95 -3.59 1.37
N LEU A 258 -1.12 -2.27 1.31
CA LEU A 258 -2.21 -1.63 0.58
C LEU A 258 -1.69 -0.58 -0.40
N PHE A 259 -2.40 -0.47 -1.51
CA PHE A 259 -2.25 0.62 -2.47
C PHE A 259 -3.47 1.53 -2.34
N PRO A 260 -3.43 2.57 -1.50
CA PRO A 260 -4.62 3.33 -1.14
C PRO A 260 -5.21 4.11 -2.33
N GLU A 261 -4.45 4.37 -3.40
CA GLU A 261 -4.99 4.89 -4.68
C GLU A 261 -6.11 3.99 -5.25
N GLY A 262 -6.03 2.68 -5.00
CA GLY A 262 -6.97 1.68 -5.49
C GLY A 262 -6.80 1.33 -6.98
N THR A 263 -5.97 2.04 -7.72
CA THR A 263 -5.63 1.77 -9.12
C THR A 263 -4.19 2.16 -9.38
N THR A 264 -3.66 1.77 -10.53
CA THR A 264 -2.40 2.27 -11.05
C THR A 264 -2.55 3.66 -11.67
N THR A 265 -1.53 4.49 -11.50
CA THR A 265 -1.41 5.85 -12.08
C THR A 265 -0.11 5.99 -12.87
N ASN A 266 0.09 7.12 -13.55
CA ASN A 266 1.32 7.42 -14.28
C ASN A 266 2.50 7.85 -13.38
N GLY A 267 2.30 7.90 -12.06
CA GLY A 267 3.34 8.26 -11.09
C GLY A 267 3.78 9.73 -11.11
N ARG A 268 3.14 10.59 -11.91
CA ARG A 268 3.41 12.04 -11.96
C ARG A 268 2.51 12.85 -11.05
N PHE A 269 1.46 12.23 -10.55
CA PHE A 269 0.45 12.78 -9.67
C PHE A 269 0.08 11.71 -8.66
N LEU A 270 -0.36 12.13 -7.47
CA LEU A 270 -0.94 11.25 -6.48
C LEU A 270 -2.44 11.47 -6.44
N ILE A 271 -3.23 10.42 -6.63
CA ILE A 271 -4.69 10.52 -6.56
C ILE A 271 -5.19 10.35 -5.12
N SER A 272 -6.46 10.67 -4.90
CA SER A 272 -7.11 10.56 -3.60
C SER A 272 -7.11 9.12 -3.07
N PHE A 273 -6.80 8.98 -1.77
CA PHE A 273 -6.69 7.70 -1.10
C PHE A 273 -8.06 7.14 -0.68
N GLN A 274 -8.20 5.82 -0.82
CA GLN A 274 -9.28 5.06 -0.23
C GLN A 274 -8.99 4.84 1.27
N HIS A 275 -9.97 5.14 2.10
CA HIS A 275 -9.82 5.13 3.56
C HIS A 275 -9.69 3.74 4.19
N GLY A 276 -9.90 2.66 3.43
CA GLY A 276 -9.91 1.28 3.93
C GLY A 276 -8.62 0.87 4.67
N ALA A 277 -7.47 1.41 4.26
CA ALA A 277 -6.19 1.17 4.93
C ALA A 277 -6.07 1.84 6.31
N PHE A 278 -6.83 2.91 6.54
CA PHE A 278 -6.69 3.83 7.67
C PHE A 278 -7.76 3.64 8.75
N ILE A 279 -8.93 3.11 8.37
CA ILE A 279 -10.04 2.76 9.30
C ILE A 279 -9.59 1.84 10.46
N PRO A 280 -8.69 0.84 10.27
CA PRO A 280 -8.24 -0.02 11.36
C PRO A 280 -7.54 0.72 12.51
N GLY A 281 -6.98 1.91 12.27
CA GLY A 281 -6.31 2.71 13.29
C GLY A 281 -4.97 2.15 13.77
N TYR A 282 -4.22 1.45 12.91
CA TYR A 282 -2.85 1.04 13.21
C TYR A 282 -1.83 1.96 12.52
N PRO A 283 -0.62 2.13 13.08
CA PRO A 283 0.44 2.88 12.40
C PRO A 283 0.74 2.32 11.02
N VAL A 284 0.96 3.22 10.06
CA VAL A 284 1.28 2.88 8.67
C VAL A 284 2.70 3.32 8.34
N GLN A 285 3.42 2.50 7.58
CA GLN A 285 4.68 2.85 6.98
C GLN A 285 4.43 3.22 5.51
N PRO A 286 4.47 4.51 5.14
CA PRO A 286 4.38 4.91 3.74
C PRO A 286 5.67 4.57 3.02
N VAL A 287 5.54 4.09 1.78
CA VAL A 287 6.64 3.79 0.87
C VAL A 287 6.32 4.41 -0.47
N VAL A 288 7.26 5.15 -1.03
CA VAL A 288 7.09 5.75 -2.35
C VAL A 288 7.97 5.03 -3.37
N VAL A 289 7.38 4.71 -4.51
CA VAL A 289 8.01 4.01 -5.63
C VAL A 289 8.06 4.95 -6.82
N ARG A 290 9.25 5.13 -7.39
CA ARG A 290 9.49 5.91 -8.60
C ARG A 290 10.03 5.01 -9.69
N TYR A 291 9.60 5.27 -10.92
CA TYR A 291 10.10 4.63 -12.13
C TYR A 291 10.77 5.68 -13.02
N PRO A 292 12.03 6.08 -12.72
CA PRO A 292 12.80 6.91 -13.64
C PRO A 292 12.91 6.20 -14.98
N HIS A 293 12.61 6.91 -16.06
CA HIS A 293 12.69 6.32 -17.38
C HIS A 293 13.13 7.32 -18.42
N VAL A 294 13.83 6.82 -19.43
CA VAL A 294 14.32 7.62 -20.55
C VAL A 294 13.50 7.33 -21.82
N HIS A 295 13.19 6.07 -22.09
CA HIS A 295 12.64 5.64 -23.37
C HIS A 295 11.22 5.06 -23.31
N PHE A 296 10.77 4.68 -22.12
CA PHE A 296 9.53 3.94 -21.93
C PHE A 296 9.00 4.14 -20.52
N ASP A 297 7.75 4.58 -20.43
CA ASP A 297 7.06 4.75 -19.16
C ASP A 297 6.44 3.41 -18.73
N GLN A 298 6.87 2.93 -17.56
CA GLN A 298 6.49 1.64 -16.98
C GLN A 298 5.09 1.62 -16.35
N SER A 299 4.39 2.76 -16.32
CA SER A 299 3.07 2.85 -15.71
C SER A 299 2.04 1.98 -16.43
N TRP A 300 1.27 1.23 -15.64
CA TRP A 300 0.17 0.42 -16.14
C TRP A 300 -1.08 1.30 -16.23
N GLY A 301 -1.27 1.94 -17.37
CA GLY A 301 -2.46 2.73 -17.68
C GLY A 301 -3.20 2.15 -18.88
N ASN A 302 -3.35 2.96 -19.91
CA ASN A 302 -4.00 2.65 -21.20
C ASN A 302 -3.21 1.71 -22.14
N ILE A 303 -2.34 0.84 -21.59
CA ILE A 303 -1.55 -0.13 -22.36
C ILE A 303 -1.89 -1.55 -21.91
N SER A 304 -2.02 -2.46 -22.89
CA SER A 304 -2.24 -3.87 -22.57
C SER A 304 -1.05 -4.44 -21.80
N LEU A 305 -1.34 -5.30 -20.82
CA LEU A 305 -0.30 -5.92 -19.99
C LEU A 305 0.77 -6.63 -20.83
N VAL A 306 0.36 -7.34 -21.89
CA VAL A 306 1.28 -8.05 -22.79
C VAL A 306 2.19 -7.06 -23.53
N ALA A 307 1.67 -5.94 -24.02
CA ALA A 307 2.48 -4.92 -24.69
C ALA A 307 3.46 -4.24 -23.72
N LEU A 308 3.01 -3.96 -22.48
CA LEU A 308 3.85 -3.42 -21.42
C LEU A 308 4.98 -4.40 -21.04
N MET A 309 4.66 -5.69 -20.88
CA MET A 309 5.65 -6.76 -20.64
C MET A 309 6.68 -6.85 -21.77
N PHE A 310 6.22 -6.88 -23.03
CA PHE A 310 7.10 -6.93 -24.19
C PHE A 310 8.07 -5.74 -24.23
N LYS A 311 7.56 -4.54 -23.96
CA LYS A 311 8.38 -3.32 -23.90
C LYS A 311 9.41 -3.40 -22.78
N MET A 312 9.05 -3.89 -21.59
CA MET A 312 10.00 -4.08 -20.49
C MET A 312 11.08 -5.12 -20.81
N PHE A 313 10.72 -6.26 -21.42
CA PHE A 313 11.69 -7.29 -21.79
C PHE A 313 12.69 -6.81 -22.85
N THR A 314 12.26 -5.89 -23.72
CA THR A 314 13.08 -5.28 -24.79
C THR A 314 13.81 -4.00 -24.34
N GLN A 315 14.03 -3.82 -23.02
CA GLN A 315 14.94 -2.78 -22.50
C GLN A 315 16.20 -3.39 -21.92
N PHE A 316 17.35 -2.75 -22.10
CA PHE A 316 18.56 -3.22 -21.41
C PHE A 316 18.41 -3.20 -19.89
N HIS A 317 17.88 -2.10 -19.33
CA HIS A 317 17.67 -1.93 -17.90
C HIS A 317 16.41 -1.11 -17.65
N ASN A 318 15.71 -1.44 -16.56
CA ASN A 318 14.59 -0.69 -16.02
C ASN A 318 14.95 -0.18 -14.64
N PHE A 319 14.72 1.10 -14.39
CA PHE A 319 15.04 1.74 -13.12
C PHE A 319 13.84 1.68 -12.19
N MET A 320 14.13 1.45 -10.92
CA MET A 320 13.15 1.50 -9.84
C MET A 320 13.85 2.09 -8.62
N GLU A 321 13.24 3.13 -8.07
CA GLU A 321 13.67 3.73 -6.81
C GLU A 321 12.56 3.59 -5.79
N VAL A 322 12.95 3.16 -4.58
CA VAL A 322 12.03 2.92 -3.48
C VAL A 322 12.51 3.70 -2.28
N GLU A 323 11.62 4.43 -1.64
CA GLU A 323 11.92 5.24 -0.48
C GLU A 323 10.92 4.97 0.64
N TYR A 324 11.44 4.55 1.79
CA TYR A 324 10.68 4.34 3.02
C TYR A 324 10.61 5.65 3.78
N LEU A 325 9.40 6.15 4.03
CA LEU A 325 9.17 7.41 4.74
C LEU A 325 9.19 7.20 6.26
N PRO A 326 9.00 8.22 7.10
CA PRO A 326 8.71 8.02 8.52
C PRO A 326 7.35 7.34 8.73
N ILE A 327 7.19 6.65 9.87
CA ILE A 327 5.93 6.02 10.25
C ILE A 327 4.90 7.11 10.53
N VAL A 328 3.68 6.95 10.00
CA VAL A 328 2.55 7.83 10.32
C VAL A 328 1.67 7.12 11.33
N TYR A 329 1.46 7.78 12.47
CA TYR A 329 0.63 7.26 13.54
C TYR A 329 -0.83 7.71 13.37
N PRO A 330 -1.80 6.89 13.81
CA PRO A 330 -3.19 7.32 13.85
C PRO A 330 -3.33 8.52 14.79
N PRO A 331 -4.21 9.49 14.48
CA PRO A 331 -4.42 10.67 15.34
C PRO A 331 -4.92 10.28 16.74
N GLU A 332 -4.42 10.97 17.77
CA GLU A 332 -4.74 10.66 19.18
C GLU A 332 -6.20 10.99 19.55
N ILE A 333 -6.78 12.00 18.90
CA ILE A 333 -8.15 12.45 19.14
C ILE A 333 -9.11 11.57 18.32
N LYS A 334 -9.90 10.72 19.00
CA LYS A 334 -10.89 9.80 18.38
C LYS A 334 -11.91 10.47 17.46
N GLN A 335 -12.05 11.80 17.50
CA GLN A 335 -12.93 12.58 16.61
C GLN A 335 -12.29 12.88 15.25
N GLU A 336 -10.98 12.70 15.08
CA GLU A 336 -10.33 12.79 13.78
C GLU A 336 -10.47 11.46 13.04
N ASN A 337 -11.19 11.53 11.91
CA ASN A 337 -11.60 10.36 11.14
C ASN A 337 -10.41 9.75 10.38
N ALA A 338 -10.58 8.50 9.93
CA ALA A 338 -9.67 7.80 9.00
C ALA A 338 -9.31 8.62 7.75
N LEU A 339 -10.10 9.64 7.43
CA LEU A 339 -9.86 10.66 6.42
C LEU A 339 -8.61 11.50 6.72
N HIS A 340 -8.50 12.09 7.90
CA HIS A 340 -7.33 12.91 8.25
C HIS A 340 -6.05 12.07 8.27
N PHE A 341 -6.14 10.83 8.77
CA PHE A 341 -5.01 9.90 8.74
C PHE A 341 -4.56 9.57 7.29
N ALA A 342 -5.52 9.40 6.38
CA ALA A 342 -5.23 9.20 4.96
C ALA A 342 -4.63 10.45 4.30
N GLU A 343 -5.11 11.64 4.63
CA GLU A 343 -4.61 12.92 4.12
C GLU A 343 -3.17 13.20 4.57
N ASN A 344 -2.85 13.02 5.85
CA ASN A 344 -1.49 13.20 6.37
C ASN A 344 -0.52 12.24 5.68
N THR A 345 -0.95 10.99 5.49
CA THR A 345 -0.17 9.98 4.79
C THR A 345 0.01 10.31 3.31
N SER A 346 -1.06 10.73 2.64
CA SER A 346 -1.03 11.15 1.23
C SER A 346 -0.13 12.37 1.04
N PHE A 347 -0.21 13.36 1.91
CA PHE A 347 0.63 14.55 1.86
C PHE A 347 2.11 14.21 2.05
N ALA A 348 2.46 13.36 3.02
CA ALA A 348 3.83 12.87 3.19
C ALA A 348 4.36 12.16 1.93
N MET A 349 3.52 11.33 1.32
CA MET A 349 3.87 10.61 0.09
C MET A 349 4.02 11.56 -1.12
N ALA A 350 3.11 12.52 -1.28
CA ALA A 350 3.15 13.50 -2.37
C ALA A 350 4.38 14.40 -2.26
N HIS A 351 4.69 14.87 -1.05
CA HIS A 351 5.89 15.65 -0.76
C HIS A 351 7.16 14.86 -1.09
N ALA A 352 7.26 13.60 -0.62
CA ALA A 352 8.41 12.76 -0.94
C ALA A 352 8.53 12.50 -2.45
N LEU A 353 7.43 12.15 -3.12
CA LEU A 353 7.40 11.94 -4.57
C LEU A 353 7.73 13.20 -5.37
N ASN A 354 7.61 14.39 -4.76
CA ASN A 354 7.67 15.68 -5.43
C ASN A 354 6.64 15.79 -6.57
N VAL A 355 5.40 15.40 -6.26
CA VAL A 355 4.27 15.42 -7.19
C VAL A 355 3.09 16.18 -6.60
N LEU A 356 2.22 16.66 -7.47
CA LEU A 356 0.98 17.30 -7.03
C LEU A 356 -0.04 16.22 -6.62
N PRO A 357 -0.63 16.32 -5.42
CA PRO A 357 -1.84 15.56 -5.11
C PRO A 357 -3.01 16.07 -5.97
N THR A 358 -3.95 15.20 -6.29
CA THR A 358 -5.13 15.53 -7.12
C THR A 358 -6.40 14.96 -6.49
N SER A 359 -7.54 15.59 -6.80
CA SER A 359 -8.85 15.13 -6.31
C SER A 359 -9.48 14.07 -7.21
N TYR A 360 -8.73 13.55 -8.19
CA TYR A 360 -9.08 12.32 -8.88
C TYR A 360 -9.09 11.15 -7.92
N SER A 361 -9.95 10.19 -8.21
CA SER A 361 -10.13 8.97 -7.42
C SER A 361 -10.24 7.75 -8.33
N TYR A 362 -10.26 6.56 -7.72
CA TYR A 362 -10.59 5.33 -8.45
C TYR A 362 -11.93 5.40 -9.22
N ALA A 363 -12.90 6.18 -8.75
CA ALA A 363 -14.16 6.33 -9.48
C ALA A 363 -13.94 7.01 -10.84
N ASP A 364 -13.03 7.98 -10.90
CA ASP A 364 -12.68 8.68 -12.14
C ASP A 364 -11.99 7.73 -13.13
N SER A 365 -11.07 6.87 -12.66
CA SER A 365 -10.43 5.87 -13.53
C SER A 365 -11.44 4.88 -14.11
N MET A 366 -12.43 4.47 -13.32
CA MET A 366 -13.50 3.57 -13.78
C MET A 366 -14.41 4.25 -14.82
N ILE A 367 -14.74 5.53 -14.64
CA ILE A 367 -15.51 6.31 -15.62
C ILE A 367 -14.71 6.44 -16.92
N ALA A 368 -13.43 6.76 -16.83
CA ALA A 368 -12.54 6.86 -18.00
C ALA A 368 -12.46 5.53 -18.78
N SER A 369 -12.30 4.41 -18.07
CA SER A 369 -12.27 3.06 -18.69
C SER A 369 -13.57 2.73 -19.41
N ARG A 370 -14.73 3.02 -18.80
CA ARG A 370 -16.04 2.78 -19.45
C ARG A 370 -16.28 3.68 -20.65
N ALA A 371 -15.77 4.92 -20.61
CA ALA A 371 -15.84 5.81 -21.76
C ALA A 371 -15.00 5.29 -22.94
N GLU A 372 -13.84 4.69 -22.66
CA GLU A 372 -12.99 4.05 -23.66
C GLU A 372 -13.66 2.80 -24.27
N GLU A 373 -14.23 1.93 -23.43
CA GLU A 373 -15.02 0.76 -23.89
C GLU A 373 -16.22 1.17 -24.75
N ALA A 374 -16.84 2.31 -24.45
CA ALA A 374 -17.93 2.88 -25.23
C ALA A 374 -17.48 3.66 -26.48
N GLY A 375 -16.18 3.64 -26.81
CA GLY A 375 -15.61 4.28 -27.99
C GLY A 375 -15.69 5.82 -27.99
N LYS A 376 -15.75 6.46 -26.81
CA LYS A 376 -15.81 7.92 -26.71
C LYS A 376 -14.46 8.55 -27.00
N ALA A 377 -14.46 9.64 -27.76
CA ALA A 377 -13.25 10.46 -27.95
C ALA A 377 -12.93 11.23 -26.67
N ASN A 378 -11.64 11.41 -26.36
CA ASN A 378 -11.14 12.16 -25.20
C ASN A 378 -11.71 11.69 -23.86
N CYS A 379 -11.51 10.42 -23.49
CA CYS A 379 -12.02 9.82 -22.23
C CYS A 379 -11.73 10.65 -20.97
N SER A 380 -10.63 11.40 -20.94
CA SER A 380 -10.26 12.29 -19.84
C SER A 380 -11.28 13.41 -19.58
N SER A 381 -12.06 13.84 -20.59
CA SER A 381 -13.10 14.87 -20.40
C SER A 381 -14.32 14.39 -19.60
N TYR A 382 -14.42 13.08 -19.37
CA TYR A 382 -15.50 12.46 -18.59
C TYR A 382 -15.12 12.26 -17.12
N MET A 383 -13.86 12.51 -16.76
CA MET A 383 -13.40 12.50 -15.38
C MET A 383 -13.83 13.81 -14.71
N VAL A 384 -14.28 13.75 -13.46
CA VAL A 384 -14.92 14.89 -12.78
C VAL A 384 -14.35 15.17 -11.39
N GLU A 385 -13.21 14.56 -11.05
CA GLU A 385 -12.59 14.67 -9.73
C GLU A 385 -13.57 14.32 -8.62
N MET A 386 -14.05 13.08 -8.65
CA MET A 386 -15.14 12.60 -7.78
C MET A 386 -14.90 12.79 -6.28
N ALA A 387 -13.65 12.94 -5.82
CA ALA A 387 -13.38 13.27 -4.42
C ALA A 387 -13.79 14.71 -4.09
N TRP A 388 -13.44 15.67 -4.96
CA TRP A 388 -13.80 17.08 -4.81
C TRP A 388 -15.31 17.30 -4.86
N VAL A 389 -16.01 16.66 -5.81
CA VAL A 389 -17.47 16.76 -5.94
C VAL A 389 -18.19 16.29 -4.66
N LYS A 390 -17.70 15.23 -4.02
CA LYS A 390 -18.26 14.74 -2.76
C LYS A 390 -18.04 15.71 -1.61
N GLU A 391 -16.88 16.35 -1.54
CA GLU A 391 -16.57 17.33 -0.51
C GLU A 391 -17.49 18.55 -0.61
N VAL A 392 -17.67 19.10 -1.82
CA VAL A 392 -18.57 20.24 -2.09
C VAL A 392 -20.04 19.90 -1.84
N SER A 393 -20.45 18.64 -2.07
CA SER A 393 -21.83 18.20 -1.82
C SER A 393 -22.14 18.02 -0.32
N LEU A 394 -21.12 17.95 0.53
CA LEU A 394 -21.24 17.73 1.98
C LEU A 394 -21.02 19.03 2.80
N SER A 395 -20.49 20.07 2.17
CA SER A 395 -20.38 21.45 2.71
C SER A 395 -21.64 22.25 2.42
#